data_AF-A0A356TM47-F1
#
_entry.id   AF-A0A356TM47-F1
#
_cell.length_a   1.000
_cell.length_b   1.000
_cell.length_c   1.000
_cell.angle_alpha   90.00
_cell.angle_beta   90.00
_cell.angle_gamma   90.00
#
_symmetry.space_group_name_H-M   'P 1'
#
loop_
_entity.id
_entity.type
_entity.pdbx_description
1 polymer ?
#
loop_
_entity_poly.entity_id
_entity_poly.type
_entity_poly.pdbx_seq_one_letter_code
_entity_poly.pdbx_strand_id
1 'polypeptide(L)'
;MSDRAKRVLDAVVAAVDREALSRALEGVAPAGASQVATPSGTGETAAAVLRKIVLSDILDDSILGARPGETSYPLRVFFGTLGDSLDQDDAFALANGINFFFRVGMDEEAKLVLGLEVSRLYYRFAAAQLDGELVRPLSPLLARLMSTELSTVSYEAIDGAKVFDSSLHERGLGSNGSSPNILAPKSFLCRVVSNQRVRIKAQVAT
;
A
#
# COMPACT_ATOMS: atom_id res chain seq x y z
N MET A 1 11.04 -6.85 13.62
CA MET A 1 10.51 -8.08 12.98
C MET A 1 9.94 -9.03 14.02
N SER A 2 8.62 -9.26 14.02
CA SER A 2 8.04 -10.36 14.78
C SER A 2 8.44 -11.73 14.19
N ASP A 3 8.45 -12.77 15.05
CA ASP A 3 8.71 -14.16 14.65
C ASP A 3 7.78 -14.68 13.55
N ARG A 4 6.63 -14.04 13.35
CA ARG A 4 5.66 -14.39 12.32
C ARG A 4 6.07 -13.83 10.95
N ALA A 5 6.48 -12.57 10.90
CA ALA A 5 6.99 -11.94 9.68
C ALA A 5 8.26 -12.66 9.18
N LYS A 6 9.14 -13.04 10.10
CA LYS A 6 10.35 -13.80 9.79
C LYS A 6 10.03 -15.15 9.15
N ARG A 7 9.08 -15.91 9.71
CA ARG A 7 8.65 -17.20 9.17
C ARG A 7 8.01 -17.10 7.79
N VAL A 8 7.22 -16.06 7.53
CA VAL A 8 6.63 -15.82 6.20
C VAL A 8 7.73 -15.48 5.19
N LEU A 9 8.67 -14.60 5.55
CA LEU A 9 9.79 -14.26 4.69
C LEU A 9 10.66 -15.48 4.41
N ASP A 10 10.97 -16.29 5.42
CA ASP A 10 11.74 -17.53 5.27
C ASP A 10 11.01 -18.54 4.36
N ALA A 11 9.68 -18.65 4.48
CA ALA A 11 8.87 -19.52 3.62
C ALA A 11 8.84 -19.02 2.17
N VAL A 12 8.72 -17.70 1.94
CA VAL A 12 8.80 -17.10 0.61
C VAL A 12 10.18 -17.30 0.00
N VAL A 13 11.25 -17.03 0.77
CA VAL A 13 12.64 -17.22 0.33
C VAL A 13 12.95 -18.69 0.02
N ALA A 14 12.37 -19.63 0.76
CA ALA A 14 12.50 -21.07 0.50
C ALA A 14 11.69 -21.54 -0.72
N ALA A 15 10.56 -20.89 -1.01
CA ALA A 15 9.71 -21.22 -2.15
C ALA A 15 10.19 -20.61 -3.47
N VAL A 16 11.05 -19.59 -3.41
CA VAL A 16 11.63 -18.94 -4.59
C VAL A 16 12.81 -19.76 -5.10
N ASP A 17 12.65 -20.32 -6.31
CA ASP A 17 13.78 -20.85 -7.09
C ASP A 17 14.69 -19.68 -7.47
N ARG A 18 15.84 -19.61 -6.79
CA ARG A 18 16.83 -18.55 -6.94
C ARG A 18 17.43 -18.53 -8.34
N GLU A 19 17.56 -19.68 -8.99
CA GLU A 19 18.10 -19.77 -10.34
C GLU A 19 17.08 -19.32 -11.37
N ALA A 20 15.80 -19.67 -11.18
CA ALA A 20 14.72 -19.18 -12.03
C ALA A 20 14.55 -17.65 -11.89
N LEU A 21 14.65 -17.13 -10.66
CA LEU A 21 14.60 -15.69 -10.40
C LEU A 21 15.80 -14.95 -11.00
N SER A 22 17.02 -15.48 -10.86
CA SER A 22 18.23 -14.89 -11.47
C SER A 22 18.08 -14.81 -12.99
N ARG A 23 17.63 -15.90 -13.62
CA ARG A 23 17.39 -15.96 -15.07
C ARG A 23 16.30 -14.98 -15.53
N ALA A 24 15.24 -14.81 -14.73
CA ALA A 24 14.19 -13.83 -15.02
C ALA A 24 14.71 -12.39 -14.92
N LEU A 25 15.59 -12.10 -13.96
CA LEU A 25 16.19 -10.77 -13.76
C LEU A 25 17.23 -10.42 -14.83
N GLU A 26 17.98 -11.40 -15.33
CA GLU A 26 18.90 -11.22 -16.46
C GLU A 26 18.19 -10.76 -17.74
N GLY A 27 16.92 -11.15 -17.93
CA GLY A 27 16.10 -10.70 -19.06
C GLY A 27 15.50 -9.30 -18.91
N VAL A 28 15.57 -8.69 -17.72
CA VAL A 28 14.99 -7.38 -17.40
C VAL A 28 16.07 -6.28 -17.29
N ALA A 29 17.35 -6.66 -17.15
CA ALA A 29 18.44 -5.70 -17.09
C ALA A 29 18.63 -4.97 -18.44
N PRO A 30 18.66 -3.63 -18.48
CA PRO A 30 18.97 -2.90 -19.70
C PRO A 30 20.40 -3.22 -20.13
N ALA A 31 20.59 -3.47 -21.44
CA ALA A 31 21.90 -3.73 -22.02
C ALA A 31 22.83 -2.53 -21.79
N GLY A 32 23.70 -2.61 -20.77
CA GLY A 32 24.66 -1.55 -20.48
C GLY A 32 25.19 -1.47 -19.05
N ALA A 33 24.64 -2.21 -18.08
CA ALA A 33 25.19 -2.21 -16.71
C ALA A 33 26.40 -3.16 -16.58
N SER A 34 27.57 -2.70 -17.02
CA SER A 34 28.84 -3.36 -16.73
C SER A 34 29.10 -3.43 -15.22
N GLN A 35 29.43 -4.66 -14.78
CA GLN A 35 30.08 -5.06 -13.53
C GLN A 35 30.40 -3.94 -12.53
N VAL A 36 29.57 -3.83 -11.49
CA VAL A 36 29.97 -3.21 -10.22
C VAL A 36 30.32 -4.32 -9.25
N ALA A 37 31.55 -4.25 -8.75
CA ALA A 37 32.16 -5.19 -7.83
C ALA A 37 31.25 -5.52 -6.63
N THR A 38 31.28 -6.79 -6.24
CA THR A 38 30.66 -7.36 -5.04
C THR A 38 31.08 -6.59 -3.78
N PRO A 39 30.14 -5.95 -3.05
CA PRO A 39 30.37 -5.62 -1.66
C PRO A 39 30.03 -6.84 -0.81
N SER A 40 31.04 -7.37 -0.13
CA SER A 40 30.93 -8.30 0.99
C SER A 40 30.23 -7.61 2.17
N GLY A 41 28.90 -7.63 2.13
CA GLY A 41 28.00 -7.07 3.15
C GLY A 41 26.55 -7.39 2.80
N THR A 42 26.19 -8.67 2.80
CA THR A 42 25.02 -9.20 2.07
C THR A 42 23.66 -9.02 2.75
N GLY A 43 23.60 -8.58 4.01
CA GLY A 43 22.33 -8.40 4.73
C GLY A 43 21.67 -7.04 4.52
N GLU A 44 22.37 -5.95 4.85
CA GLU A 44 21.82 -4.59 4.81
C GLU A 44 21.69 -4.04 3.39
N THR A 45 22.65 -4.34 2.52
CA THR A 45 22.69 -3.84 1.14
C THR A 45 21.63 -4.51 0.27
N ALA A 46 21.43 -5.82 0.42
CA ALA A 46 20.36 -6.54 -0.29
C ALA A 46 18.97 -6.09 0.20
N ALA A 47 18.81 -5.87 1.50
CA ALA A 47 17.59 -5.29 2.04
C ALA A 47 17.37 -3.86 1.52
N ALA A 48 18.38 -2.98 1.52
CA ALA A 48 18.25 -1.61 0.99
C ALA A 48 17.94 -1.60 -0.52
N VAL A 49 18.51 -2.53 -1.29
CA VAL A 49 18.24 -2.69 -2.73
C VAL A 49 16.85 -3.23 -2.97
N LEU A 50 16.39 -4.25 -2.22
CA LEU A 50 15.01 -4.74 -2.28
C LEU A 50 14.01 -3.66 -1.86
N ARG A 51 14.33 -2.87 -0.82
CA ARG A 51 13.54 -1.70 -0.38
C ARG A 51 13.40 -0.67 -1.50
N LYS A 52 14.47 -0.43 -2.26
CA LYS A 52 14.49 0.50 -3.39
C LYS A 52 13.79 -0.05 -4.63
N ILE A 53 13.93 -1.34 -4.93
CA ILE A 53 13.27 -2.03 -6.06
C ILE A 53 11.75 -2.12 -5.84
N VAL A 54 11.33 -2.42 -4.61
CA VAL A 54 9.91 -2.45 -4.23
C VAL A 54 9.25 -1.10 -4.51
N LEU A 55 9.88 0.04 -4.19
CA LEU A 55 9.26 1.36 -4.34
C LEU A 55 9.45 2.00 -5.71
N SER A 56 10.57 1.73 -6.38
CA SER A 56 10.92 2.37 -7.66
C SER A 56 10.15 1.82 -8.86
N ASP A 57 9.45 0.70 -8.71
CA ASP A 57 8.68 0.02 -9.77
C ASP A 57 7.15 0.10 -9.52
N ILE A 58 6.73 0.63 -8.35
CA ILE A 58 5.32 0.92 -8.01
C ILE A 58 4.88 2.27 -8.62
N LEU A 59 5.83 3.17 -8.88
CA LEU A 59 5.54 4.59 -9.08
C LEU A 59 6.03 5.07 -10.42
N ASP A 60 5.10 5.66 -11.17
CA ASP A 60 5.39 6.50 -12.32
C ASP A 60 6.47 7.55 -11.95
N ASP A 61 7.40 7.83 -12.86
CA ASP A 61 8.49 8.79 -12.65
C ASP A 61 7.95 10.16 -12.20
N SER A 62 6.71 10.46 -12.56
CA SER A 62 5.95 11.65 -12.15
C SER A 62 5.66 11.72 -10.64
N ILE A 63 5.53 10.58 -9.94
CA ILE A 63 5.33 10.53 -8.49
C ILE A 63 6.69 10.58 -7.78
N LEU A 64 7.69 9.83 -8.26
CA LEU A 64 9.03 9.84 -7.66
C LEU A 64 9.74 11.20 -7.81
N GLY A 65 9.51 11.87 -8.93
CA GLY A 65 10.04 13.20 -9.24
C GLY A 65 9.28 14.35 -8.60
N ALA A 66 8.13 14.10 -7.96
CA ALA A 66 7.17 15.13 -7.59
C ALA A 66 7.77 16.19 -6.64
N ARG A 67 7.61 17.48 -6.94
CA ARG A 67 8.14 18.59 -6.12
C ARG A 67 7.09 19.14 -5.14
N PRO A 68 7.50 19.78 -4.03
CA PRO A 68 6.56 20.48 -3.16
C PRO A 68 5.66 21.43 -3.96
N GLY A 69 4.34 21.30 -3.79
CA GLY A 69 3.32 22.04 -4.55
C GLY A 69 2.69 21.27 -5.71
N GLU A 70 3.25 20.12 -6.12
CA GLU A 70 2.65 19.24 -7.13
C GLU A 70 1.64 18.26 -6.50
N THR A 71 0.60 17.90 -7.26
CA THR A 71 -0.49 17.04 -6.79
C THR A 71 -0.03 15.66 -6.32
N SER A 72 1.03 15.10 -6.92
CA SER A 72 1.60 13.79 -6.56
C SER A 72 2.58 13.86 -5.39
N TYR A 73 2.92 15.05 -4.89
CA TYR A 73 3.90 15.21 -3.81
C TYR A 73 3.53 14.46 -2.51
N PRO A 74 2.25 14.43 -2.06
CA PRO A 74 1.88 13.65 -0.88
C PRO A 74 2.18 12.16 -1.04
N LEU A 75 1.96 11.60 -2.24
CA LEU A 75 2.29 10.20 -2.54
C LEU A 75 3.80 10.00 -2.45
N ARG A 76 4.60 10.90 -3.02
CA ARG A 76 6.07 10.83 -2.93
C ARG A 76 6.55 10.76 -1.47
N VAL A 77 6.05 11.67 -0.63
CA VAL A 77 6.41 11.71 0.80
C VAL A 77 5.98 10.41 1.48
N PHE A 78 4.76 9.96 1.26
CA PHE A 78 4.25 8.70 1.78
C PHE A 78 5.13 7.51 1.44
N PHE A 79 5.50 7.35 0.17
CA PHE A 79 6.33 6.24 -0.27
C PHE A 79 7.77 6.33 0.24
N GLY A 80 8.30 7.54 0.42
CA GLY A 80 9.57 7.76 1.13
C GLY A 80 9.50 7.27 2.58
N THR A 81 8.52 7.76 3.33
CA THR A 81 8.31 7.37 4.75
C THR A 81 8.02 5.87 4.90
N LEU A 82 7.26 5.29 3.97
CA LEU A 82 7.01 3.85 3.93
C LEU A 82 8.32 3.08 3.74
N GLY A 83 9.18 3.53 2.82
CA GLY A 83 10.49 2.94 2.57
C GLY A 83 11.44 2.99 3.77
N ASP A 84 11.46 4.12 4.47
CA ASP A 84 12.27 4.31 5.67
C ASP A 84 11.78 3.43 6.83
N SER A 85 10.50 3.07 6.84
CA SER A 85 9.85 2.29 7.92
C SER A 85 9.77 0.78 7.65
N LEU A 86 10.41 0.25 6.59
CA LEU A 86 10.23 -1.15 6.16
C LEU A 86 10.73 -2.21 7.15
N ASP A 87 11.43 -1.81 8.21
CA ASP A 87 11.80 -2.67 9.34
C ASP A 87 10.63 -2.97 10.29
N GLN A 88 9.55 -2.18 10.20
CA GLN A 88 8.31 -2.37 10.93
C GLN A 88 7.36 -3.33 10.19
N ASP A 89 6.74 -4.25 10.94
CA ASP A 89 5.90 -5.30 10.36
C ASP A 89 4.71 -4.73 9.55
N ASP A 90 4.06 -3.66 10.04
CA ASP A 90 2.90 -3.04 9.38
C ASP A 90 3.30 -2.31 8.09
N ALA A 91 4.45 -1.62 8.09
CA ALA A 91 5.00 -0.94 6.92
C ALA A 91 5.45 -1.95 5.86
N PHE A 92 6.12 -3.03 6.28
CA PHE A 92 6.50 -4.12 5.40
C PHE A 92 5.26 -4.79 4.77
N ALA A 93 4.25 -5.10 5.57
CA ALA A 93 3.00 -5.67 5.08
C ALA A 93 2.29 -4.73 4.08
N LEU A 94 2.24 -3.43 4.38
CA LEU A 94 1.66 -2.43 3.48
C LEU A 94 2.41 -2.36 2.15
N ALA A 95 3.73 -2.27 2.18
CA ALA A 95 4.56 -2.23 0.98
C ALA A 95 4.38 -3.50 0.12
N ASN A 96 4.34 -4.68 0.73
CA ASN A 96 4.08 -5.93 0.01
C ASN A 96 2.65 -5.97 -0.56
N GLY A 97 1.66 -5.53 0.22
CA GLY A 97 0.27 -5.46 -0.23
C GLY A 97 0.09 -4.55 -1.45
N ILE A 98 0.71 -3.37 -1.42
CA ILE A 98 0.72 -2.44 -2.56
C ILE A 98 1.39 -3.08 -3.78
N ASN A 99 2.56 -3.72 -3.61
CA ASN A 99 3.21 -4.45 -4.70
C ASN A 99 2.32 -5.51 -5.32
N PHE A 100 1.72 -6.37 -4.50
CA PHE A 100 0.84 -7.43 -4.99
C PHE A 100 -0.38 -6.84 -5.72
N PHE A 101 -0.94 -5.76 -5.17
CA PHE A 101 -2.11 -5.11 -5.76
C PHE A 101 -1.79 -4.57 -7.17
N PHE A 102 -0.67 -3.90 -7.39
CA PHE A 102 -0.37 -3.34 -8.71
C PHE A 102 0.26 -4.33 -9.70
N ARG A 103 0.99 -5.34 -9.22
CA ARG A 103 1.87 -6.16 -10.09
C ARG A 103 1.33 -7.55 -10.40
N VAL A 104 0.53 -8.12 -9.52
CA VAL A 104 0.05 -9.49 -9.72
C VAL A 104 -1.23 -9.45 -10.56
N GLY A 105 -1.24 -10.25 -11.63
CA GLY A 105 -2.45 -10.53 -12.38
C GLY A 105 -3.42 -11.30 -11.50
N MET A 106 -4.45 -10.63 -11.02
CA MET A 106 -5.51 -11.19 -10.17
C MET A 106 -6.85 -10.91 -10.83
N ASP A 107 -7.83 -11.78 -10.62
CA ASP A 107 -9.21 -11.44 -10.93
C ASP A 107 -9.68 -10.26 -10.07
N GLU A 108 -10.69 -9.55 -10.54
CA GLU A 108 -11.14 -8.31 -9.93
C GLU A 108 -11.65 -8.50 -8.50
N GLU A 109 -12.24 -9.66 -8.16
CA GLU A 109 -12.74 -9.92 -6.81
C GLU A 109 -11.59 -10.15 -5.84
N ALA A 110 -10.59 -10.94 -6.23
CA ALA A 110 -9.37 -11.13 -5.44
C ALA A 110 -8.60 -9.81 -5.27
N LYS A 111 -8.53 -9.00 -6.33
CA LYS A 111 -7.90 -7.67 -6.30
C LYS A 111 -8.68 -6.72 -5.38
N LEU A 112 -10.01 -6.76 -5.41
CA LEU A 112 -10.88 -5.99 -4.51
C LEU A 112 -10.61 -6.32 -3.04
N VAL A 113 -10.51 -7.60 -2.69
CA VAL A 113 -10.25 -8.03 -1.30
C VAL A 113 -8.86 -7.57 -0.85
N LEU A 114 -7.84 -7.76 -1.69
CA LEU A 114 -6.48 -7.33 -1.40
C LEU A 114 -6.41 -5.81 -1.21
N GLY A 115 -7.05 -5.03 -2.09
CA GLY A 115 -7.02 -3.57 -2.00
C GLY A 115 -7.71 -3.03 -0.75
N LEU A 116 -8.74 -3.72 -0.25
CA LEU A 116 -9.33 -3.38 1.05
C LEU A 116 -8.36 -3.61 2.20
N GLU A 117 -7.63 -4.73 2.19
CA GLU A 117 -6.62 -5.00 3.21
C GLU A 117 -5.46 -3.99 3.14
N VAL A 118 -5.01 -3.64 1.93
CA VAL A 118 -4.06 -2.55 1.69
C VAL A 118 -4.57 -1.23 2.27
N SER A 119 -5.86 -0.90 2.09
CA SER A 119 -6.44 0.32 2.66
C SER A 119 -6.43 0.32 4.19
N ARG A 120 -6.64 -0.84 4.84
CA ARG A 120 -6.57 -0.98 6.30
C ARG A 120 -5.13 -0.83 6.80
N LEU A 121 -4.19 -1.49 6.14
CA LEU A 121 -2.77 -1.36 6.43
C LEU A 121 -2.31 0.09 6.25
N TYR A 122 -2.79 0.78 5.22
CA TYR A 122 -2.55 2.20 4.99
C TYR A 122 -3.01 3.04 6.17
N TYR A 123 -4.26 2.92 6.64
CA TYR A 123 -4.73 3.72 7.78
C TYR A 123 -4.04 3.38 9.10
N ARG A 124 -3.62 2.12 9.29
CA ARG A 124 -2.80 1.73 10.45
C ARG A 124 -1.42 2.39 10.41
N PHE A 125 -0.75 2.32 9.25
CA PHE A 125 0.54 2.95 9.04
C PHE A 125 0.45 4.47 9.16
N ALA A 126 -0.56 5.09 8.53
CA ALA A 126 -0.80 6.52 8.57
C ALA A 126 -0.99 7.03 10.01
N ALA A 127 -1.79 6.33 10.82
CA ALA A 127 -2.01 6.69 12.22
C ALA A 127 -0.74 6.58 13.09
N ALA A 128 0.24 5.78 12.67
CA ALA A 128 1.48 5.56 13.42
C ALA A 128 2.65 6.43 12.94
N GLN A 129 2.72 6.75 11.64
CA GLN A 129 3.92 7.29 11.00
C GLN A 129 3.69 8.60 10.24
N LEU A 130 2.44 9.00 9.95
CA LEU A 130 2.16 10.18 9.12
C LEU A 130 1.48 11.30 9.91
N ASP A 131 1.77 12.52 9.50
CA ASP A 131 1.03 13.71 9.96
C ASP A 131 -0.39 13.71 9.36
N GLY A 132 -1.40 14.02 10.17
CA GLY A 132 -2.78 14.15 9.72
C GLY A 132 -2.96 15.19 8.60
N GLU A 133 -2.13 16.22 8.56
CA GLU A 133 -2.13 17.20 7.46
C GLU A 133 -1.69 16.59 6.12
N LEU A 134 -0.81 15.58 6.15
CA LEU A 134 -0.40 14.82 4.96
C LEU A 134 -1.44 13.78 4.57
N VAL A 135 -2.08 13.12 5.54
CA VAL A 135 -3.07 12.06 5.31
C VAL A 135 -4.27 12.59 4.52
N ARG A 136 -4.75 13.79 4.85
CA ARG A 136 -5.94 14.37 4.22
C ARG A 136 -5.85 14.51 2.68
N PRO A 137 -4.77 15.05 2.10
CA PRO A 137 -4.59 15.03 0.64
C PRO A 137 -4.09 13.68 0.10
N LEU A 138 -3.43 12.85 0.92
CA LEU A 138 -2.87 11.57 0.50
C LEU A 138 -3.93 10.48 0.29
N SER A 139 -4.84 10.27 1.26
CA SER A 139 -5.81 9.15 1.23
C SER A 139 -6.63 9.12 -0.06
N PRO A 140 -7.19 10.26 -0.55
CA PRO A 140 -7.94 10.27 -1.81
C PRO A 140 -7.07 9.96 -3.03
N LEU A 141 -5.81 10.39 -3.04
CA LEU A 141 -4.87 10.11 -4.12
C LEU A 141 -4.54 8.62 -4.18
N LEU A 142 -4.28 7.99 -3.04
CA LEU A 142 -4.02 6.55 -2.97
C LEU A 142 -5.25 5.74 -3.38
N ALA A 143 -6.44 6.09 -2.88
CA ALA A 143 -7.69 5.45 -3.28
C ALA A 143 -7.93 5.56 -4.80
N ARG A 144 -7.66 6.74 -5.39
CA ARG A 144 -7.77 6.96 -6.83
C ARG A 144 -6.75 6.13 -7.61
N LEU A 145 -5.49 6.09 -7.17
CA LEU A 145 -4.45 5.30 -7.80
C LEU A 145 -4.82 3.81 -7.78
N MET A 146 -5.28 3.28 -6.64
CA MET A 146 -5.70 1.89 -6.56
C MET A 146 -6.94 1.60 -7.42
N SER A 147 -7.81 2.60 -7.62
CA SER A 147 -9.00 2.43 -8.45
C SER A 147 -8.69 2.33 -9.95
N THR A 148 -7.49 2.70 -10.41
CA THR A 148 -7.12 2.53 -11.84
C THR A 148 -6.95 1.05 -12.21
N GLU A 149 -6.73 0.20 -11.21
CA GLU A 149 -6.58 -1.25 -11.36
C GLU A 149 -7.91 -2.02 -11.36
N LEU A 150 -9.03 -1.30 -11.23
CA LEU A 150 -10.36 -1.86 -11.08
C LEU A 150 -11.29 -1.26 -12.15
N SER A 151 -12.20 -2.09 -12.66
CA SER A 151 -13.07 -1.76 -13.79
C SER A 151 -14.54 -1.59 -13.38
N THR A 152 -15.04 -2.45 -12.49
CA THR A 152 -16.45 -2.45 -12.07
C THR A 152 -16.67 -1.73 -10.74
N VAL A 153 -15.59 -1.56 -9.97
CA VAL A 153 -15.60 -0.98 -8.63
C VAL A 153 -14.49 0.04 -8.46
N SER A 154 -14.67 0.96 -7.52
CA SER A 154 -13.67 1.97 -7.19
C SER A 154 -13.60 2.19 -5.68
N TYR A 155 -12.41 2.53 -5.20
CA TYR A 155 -12.19 2.93 -3.83
C TYR A 155 -12.39 4.44 -3.63
N GLU A 156 -12.90 4.80 -2.47
CA GLU A 156 -13.11 6.18 -2.04
C GLU A 156 -12.59 6.35 -0.62
N ALA A 157 -11.80 7.39 -0.40
CA ALA A 157 -11.32 7.76 0.92
C ALA A 157 -12.38 8.61 1.64
N ILE A 158 -12.54 8.41 2.95
CA ILE A 158 -13.61 9.00 3.77
C ILE A 158 -13.09 9.89 4.89
N ASP A 159 -11.88 10.41 4.76
CA ASP A 159 -11.19 11.23 5.78
C ASP A 159 -11.96 12.51 6.15
N GLY A 160 -12.88 12.97 5.29
CA GLY A 160 -13.77 14.09 5.56
C GLY A 160 -15.02 13.75 6.37
N ALA A 161 -15.33 12.46 6.57
CA ALA A 161 -16.53 12.03 7.26
C ALA A 161 -16.40 12.25 8.78
N LYS A 162 -17.34 13.01 9.35
CA LYS A 162 -17.38 13.33 10.80
C LYS A 162 -18.46 12.58 11.56
N VAL A 163 -19.50 12.12 10.86
CA VAL A 163 -20.69 11.51 11.44
C VAL A 163 -20.87 10.11 10.85
N PHE A 164 -21.16 9.15 11.72
CA PHE A 164 -21.43 7.78 11.34
C PHE A 164 -22.72 7.70 10.52
N ASP A 165 -22.67 6.89 9.47
CA ASP A 165 -23.78 6.66 8.54
C ASP A 165 -23.76 5.18 8.23
N SER A 166 -24.76 4.43 8.70
CA SER A 166 -24.80 2.99 8.55
C SER A 166 -24.93 2.53 7.09
N SER A 167 -25.27 3.42 6.15
CA SER A 167 -25.29 3.11 4.73
C SER A 167 -23.90 3.11 4.09
N LEU A 168 -22.97 3.91 4.64
CA LEU A 168 -21.61 4.08 4.13
C LEU A 168 -20.54 3.43 5.03
N HIS A 169 -20.83 3.29 6.31
CA HIS A 169 -19.85 3.00 7.35
C HIS A 169 -20.18 1.72 8.11
N GLU A 170 -19.13 0.99 8.47
CA GLU A 170 -19.15 -0.11 9.43
C GLU A 170 -18.22 0.23 10.59
N ARG A 171 -18.62 -0.12 11.81
CA ARG A 171 -17.79 0.15 13.00
C ARG A 171 -16.71 -0.91 13.11
N GLY A 172 -15.45 -0.47 13.18
CA GLY A 172 -14.31 -1.34 13.45
C GLY A 172 -14.31 -1.85 14.89
N LEU A 173 -13.48 -2.86 15.15
CA LEU A 173 -13.30 -3.42 16.49
C LEU A 173 -12.86 -2.34 17.50
N GLY A 174 -13.47 -2.34 18.69
CA GLY A 174 -13.19 -1.35 19.74
C GLY A 174 -13.93 -0.02 19.62
N SER A 175 -14.78 0.15 18.60
CA SER A 175 -15.60 1.35 18.42
C SER A 175 -16.78 1.41 19.40
N ASN A 176 -17.16 2.62 19.83
CA ASN A 176 -18.36 2.85 20.61
C ASN A 176 -19.61 2.77 19.71
N GLY A 177 -20.40 1.70 19.86
CA GLY A 177 -21.63 1.47 19.09
C GLY A 177 -22.70 2.56 19.20
N SER A 178 -22.67 3.36 20.27
CA SER A 178 -23.61 4.44 20.54
C SER A 178 -23.15 5.81 20.05
N SER A 179 -21.86 5.97 19.72
CA SER A 179 -21.29 7.25 19.29
C SER A 179 -21.71 7.59 17.86
N PRO A 180 -22.25 8.79 17.60
CA PRO A 180 -22.50 9.25 16.24
C PRO A 180 -21.25 9.82 15.56
N ASN A 181 -20.16 10.08 16.30
CA ASN A 181 -18.99 10.77 15.77
C ASN A 181 -17.96 9.78 15.24
N ILE A 182 -17.37 10.08 14.09
CA ILE A 182 -16.22 9.35 13.55
C ILE A 182 -14.95 9.94 14.14
N LEU A 183 -14.15 9.09 14.79
CA LEU A 183 -12.85 9.44 15.33
C LEU A 183 -11.75 9.31 14.27
N ALA A 184 -11.80 8.23 13.48
CA ALA A 184 -10.84 8.00 12.41
C ALA A 184 -11.38 7.00 11.36
N PRO A 185 -11.07 7.20 10.07
CA PRO A 185 -11.22 6.16 9.07
C PRO A 185 -10.27 4.98 9.33
N LYS A 186 -10.68 3.77 8.97
CA LYS A 186 -9.92 2.52 9.11
C LYS A 186 -9.82 1.72 7.82
N SER A 187 -10.63 2.02 6.81
CA SER A 187 -10.49 1.47 5.45
C SER A 187 -11.10 2.44 4.43
N PHE A 188 -10.85 2.19 3.16
CA PHE A 188 -11.61 2.85 2.09
C PHE A 188 -13.05 2.31 2.01
N LEU A 189 -13.92 3.14 1.44
CA LEU A 189 -15.22 2.76 0.94
C LEU A 189 -15.06 2.15 -0.45
N CYS A 190 -15.86 1.15 -0.81
CA CYS A 190 -15.90 0.62 -2.17
C CYS A 190 -17.28 0.82 -2.80
N ARG A 191 -17.30 1.41 -3.99
CA ARG A 191 -18.51 1.65 -4.78
C ARG A 191 -18.45 0.91 -6.11
N VAL A 192 -19.62 0.55 -6.61
CA VAL A 192 -19.77 0.09 -8.00
C VAL A 192 -19.71 1.30 -8.92
N VAL A 193 -18.84 1.28 -9.93
CA VAL A 193 -18.60 2.41 -10.83
C VAL A 193 -19.87 2.79 -11.60
N SER A 194 -20.62 1.80 -12.09
CA SER A 194 -21.78 2.03 -12.98
C SER A 194 -22.97 2.71 -12.33
N ASN A 195 -23.16 2.58 -11.01
CA ASN A 195 -24.34 3.09 -10.31
C ASN A 195 -24.04 3.72 -8.94
N GLN A 196 -22.76 3.81 -8.57
CA GLN A 196 -22.27 4.42 -7.32
C GLN A 196 -22.81 3.78 -6.04
N ARG A 197 -23.44 2.60 -6.13
CA ARG A 197 -23.91 1.86 -4.94
C ARG A 197 -22.71 1.40 -4.13
N VAL A 198 -22.84 1.50 -2.81
CA VAL A 198 -21.85 0.94 -1.89
C VAL A 198 -21.84 -0.57 -2.04
N ARG A 199 -20.69 -1.11 -2.45
CA ARG A 199 -20.43 -2.56 -2.48
C ARG A 199 -19.90 -3.01 -1.12
N ILE A 200 -18.93 -2.28 -0.58
CA ILE A 200 -18.33 -2.56 0.73
C ILE A 200 -18.22 -1.23 1.48
N LYS A 201 -18.73 -1.21 2.71
CA LYS A 201 -18.71 -0.03 3.60
C LYS A 201 -17.30 0.26 4.08
N ALA A 202 -16.99 1.52 4.31
CA ALA A 202 -15.73 1.89 4.96
C ALA A 202 -15.78 1.55 6.45
N GLN A 203 -14.70 0.96 6.96
CA GLN A 203 -14.54 0.77 8.39
C GLN A 203 -14.11 2.09 9.05
N VAL A 204 -14.71 2.39 10.20
CA VAL A 204 -14.43 3.59 10.98
C VAL A 204 -14.29 3.27 12.46
N ALA A 205 -13.50 4.05 13.17
CA ALA A 205 -13.53 4.13 14.63
C ALA A 205 -14.46 5.26 15.06
N THR A 206 -15.24 5.04 16.12
CA THR A 206 -16.25 5.97 16.63
C THR A 206 -16.30 5.99 18.14
#